data_AF-A0AAU5WB44-F1
#
_entry.id   AF-A0AAU5WB44-F1
#
_cell.length_a   1.000
_cell.length_b   1.000
_cell.length_c   1.000
_cell.angle_alpha   90.00
_cell.angle_beta   90.00
_cell.angle_gamma   90.00
#
_symmetry.space_group_name_H-M   'P 1'
#
loop_
_entity.id
_entity.type
_entity.pdbx_description
1 polymer ?
#
loop_
_entity_poly.entity_id
_entity_poly.type
_entity_poly.pdbx_seq_one_letter_code
_entity_poly.pdbx_strand_id
1 'polypeptide(L)'
;MGVQGDRILTALADKGFPDPWNAFGEHLSWEAAYAVQLKTAIDAARKEPGGPDAEEALTLFDRKAANLDAAGTLLATVTAEYDASGMWAVLDERASRLDVADVSERWAQGLVHHPFPIALRSLEFNWGYMQEHGVRAFYEMTARYVADLAENTTRWRAAFEAERATGVIDRITTVEADLASEEAPMHCDICKKTITALLYLDG
;
A
#
# COMPACT_ATOMS: atom_id res chain seq x y z
N MET A 1 20.53 22.11 -4.43
CA MET A 1 19.73 20.99 -3.92
C MET A 1 18.43 21.57 -3.38
N GLY A 2 17.34 20.84 -3.51
CA GLY A 2 15.95 21.18 -3.19
C GLY A 2 15.06 21.64 -4.35
N VAL A 3 15.58 21.88 -5.57
CA VAL A 3 14.81 22.62 -6.60
C VAL A 3 13.70 21.77 -7.21
N GLN A 4 13.97 20.48 -7.46
CA GLN A 4 12.98 19.59 -8.06
C GLN A 4 11.95 19.16 -7.01
N GLY A 5 12.43 18.82 -5.81
CA GLY A 5 11.58 18.50 -4.66
C GLY A 5 10.60 19.62 -4.31
N ASP A 6 11.07 20.88 -4.24
CA ASP A 6 10.21 22.02 -3.93
C ASP A 6 9.13 22.24 -4.99
N ARG A 7 9.48 22.14 -6.29
CA ARG A 7 8.50 22.28 -7.39
C ARG A 7 7.41 21.23 -7.31
N ILE A 8 7.77 19.97 -7.07
CA ILE A 8 6.81 18.87 -6.91
C ILE A 8 5.90 19.14 -5.72
N LEU A 9 6.44 19.57 -4.58
CA LEU A 9 5.64 19.86 -3.39
C LEU A 9 4.73 21.07 -3.57
N THR A 10 5.15 22.10 -4.29
CA THR A 10 4.28 23.22 -4.65
C THR A 10 3.12 22.75 -5.53
N ALA A 11 3.40 21.98 -6.58
CA ALA A 11 2.36 21.42 -7.43
C ALA A 11 1.39 20.52 -6.65
N LEU A 12 1.92 19.74 -5.71
CA LEU A 12 1.12 18.90 -4.80
C LEU A 12 0.24 19.73 -3.86
N ALA A 13 0.77 20.84 -3.32
CA ALA A 13 -0.01 21.74 -2.46
C ALA A 13 -1.18 22.39 -3.23
N ASP A 14 -0.97 22.70 -4.50
CA ASP A 14 -1.98 23.35 -5.35
C ASP A 14 -3.03 22.37 -5.89
N LYS A 15 -2.59 21.17 -6.33
CA LYS A 15 -3.42 20.22 -7.09
C LYS A 15 -3.90 19.03 -6.24
N GLY A 16 -3.27 18.76 -5.10
CA GLY A 16 -3.47 17.55 -4.33
C GLY A 16 -2.80 16.30 -4.96
N PHE A 17 -2.98 15.16 -4.30
CA PHE A 17 -2.54 13.88 -4.84
C PHE A 17 -3.47 13.45 -6.00
N PRO A 18 -2.92 13.03 -7.15
CA PRO A 18 -3.71 12.63 -8.29
C PRO A 18 -4.40 11.29 -8.06
N ASP A 19 -5.65 11.19 -8.52
CA ASP A 19 -6.31 9.91 -8.71
C ASP A 19 -5.70 9.14 -9.91
N PRO A 20 -5.73 7.80 -9.90
CA PRO A 20 -6.32 6.94 -8.87
C PRO A 20 -5.40 6.67 -7.67
N TRP A 21 -4.19 7.23 -7.65
CA TRP A 21 -3.18 6.94 -6.62
C TRP A 21 -3.56 7.43 -5.24
N ASN A 22 -4.33 8.51 -5.13
CA ASN A 22 -4.87 8.95 -3.84
C ASN A 22 -5.84 7.90 -3.26
N ALA A 23 -6.83 7.48 -4.04
CA ALA A 23 -7.75 6.41 -3.65
C ALA A 23 -7.04 5.08 -3.35
N PHE A 24 -6.05 4.71 -4.16
CA PHE A 24 -5.24 3.51 -3.90
C PHE A 24 -4.49 3.59 -2.56
N GLY A 25 -3.90 4.74 -2.24
CA GLY A 25 -3.25 4.98 -0.95
C GLY A 25 -4.22 4.81 0.23
N GLU A 26 -5.44 5.32 0.09
CA GLU A 26 -6.50 5.15 1.10
C GLU A 26 -6.87 3.68 1.32
N HIS A 27 -7.00 2.88 0.25
CA HIS A 27 -7.23 1.44 0.38
C HIS A 27 -6.10 0.74 1.17
N LEU A 28 -4.83 1.10 0.94
CA LEU A 28 -3.72 0.53 1.72
C LEU A 28 -3.69 1.02 3.18
N SER A 29 -4.19 2.22 3.47
CA SER A 29 -4.38 2.65 4.86
C SER A 29 -5.50 1.86 5.56
N TRP A 30 -6.61 1.59 4.85
CA TRP A 30 -7.70 0.76 5.39
C TRP A 30 -7.28 -0.69 5.59
N GLU A 31 -6.42 -1.22 4.72
CA GLU A 31 -5.87 -2.57 4.83
C GLU A 31 -5.21 -2.81 6.21
N ALA A 32 -4.44 -1.84 6.68
CA ALA A 32 -3.85 -1.83 8.02
C ALA A 32 -4.89 -1.74 9.13
N ALA A 33 -5.83 -0.80 8.99
CA ALA A 33 -6.88 -0.59 9.97
C ALA A 33 -7.72 -1.85 10.18
N TYR A 34 -8.04 -2.56 9.09
CA TYR A 34 -8.75 -3.84 9.16
C TYR A 34 -7.95 -4.91 9.87
N ALA A 35 -6.62 -4.98 9.71
CA ALA A 35 -5.82 -5.98 10.42
C ALA A 35 -5.83 -5.78 11.94
N VAL A 36 -5.69 -4.54 12.40
CA VAL A 36 -5.78 -4.20 13.83
C VAL A 36 -7.17 -4.53 14.40
N GLN A 37 -8.23 -4.21 13.64
CA GLN A 37 -9.60 -4.54 14.02
C GLN A 37 -9.83 -6.06 14.05
N LEU A 38 -9.33 -6.79 13.04
CA LEU A 38 -9.43 -8.25 12.96
C LEU A 38 -8.76 -8.92 14.15
N LYS A 39 -7.53 -8.53 14.48
CA LYS A 39 -6.81 -9.05 15.65
C LYS A 39 -7.63 -8.85 16.94
N THR A 40 -8.19 -7.66 17.11
CA THR A 40 -9.03 -7.34 18.27
C THR A 40 -10.28 -8.24 18.32
N ALA A 41 -10.98 -8.39 17.20
CA ALA A 41 -12.19 -9.22 17.10
C ALA A 41 -11.89 -10.71 17.31
N ILE A 42 -10.79 -11.22 16.73
CA ILE A 42 -10.34 -12.60 16.89
C ILE A 42 -9.99 -12.89 18.35
N ASP A 43 -9.25 -12.00 19.01
CA ASP A 43 -8.89 -12.18 20.43
C ASP A 43 -10.11 -12.11 21.36
N ALA A 44 -11.15 -11.35 21.00
CA ALA A 44 -12.43 -11.35 21.69
C ALA A 44 -13.20 -12.67 21.44
N ALA A 45 -13.31 -13.09 20.17
CA ALA A 45 -13.96 -14.33 19.78
C ALA A 45 -13.32 -15.57 20.43
N ARG A 46 -12.00 -15.57 20.67
CA ARG A 46 -11.31 -16.67 21.38
C ARG A 46 -11.78 -16.85 22.83
N LYS A 47 -12.37 -15.82 23.45
CA LYS A 47 -12.93 -15.89 24.81
C LYS A 47 -14.36 -16.45 24.79
N GLU A 48 -15.11 -16.16 23.73
CA GLU A 48 -16.48 -16.65 23.50
C GLU A 48 -16.68 -17.06 22.02
N PRO A 49 -16.30 -18.28 21.62
CA PRO A 49 -16.20 -18.68 20.20
C PRO A 49 -17.50 -18.69 19.39
N GLY A 50 -18.65 -18.68 20.06
CA GLY A 50 -19.99 -18.58 19.46
C GLY A 50 -20.65 -17.21 19.64
N GLY A 51 -19.91 -16.24 20.18
CA GLY A 51 -20.39 -14.89 20.45
C GLY A 51 -20.39 -13.98 19.22
N PRO A 52 -20.92 -12.75 19.35
CA PRO A 52 -21.01 -11.78 18.26
C PRO A 52 -19.64 -11.38 17.67
N ASP A 53 -18.56 -11.45 18.45
CA ASP A 53 -17.21 -11.10 18.00
C ASP A 53 -16.70 -12.04 16.91
N ALA A 54 -17.16 -13.29 16.89
CA ALA A 54 -16.77 -14.25 15.85
C ALA A 54 -17.37 -13.89 14.48
N GLU A 55 -18.61 -13.40 14.47
CA GLU A 55 -19.28 -12.93 13.26
C GLU A 55 -18.75 -11.56 12.82
N GLU A 56 -18.38 -10.69 13.76
CA GLU A 56 -17.67 -9.44 13.44
C GLU A 56 -16.32 -9.70 12.78
N ALA A 57 -15.54 -10.66 13.28
CA ALA A 57 -14.27 -11.05 12.65
C ALA A 57 -14.48 -11.53 11.20
N LEU A 58 -15.50 -12.35 10.92
CA LEU A 58 -15.84 -12.77 9.56
C LEU A 58 -16.24 -11.58 8.67
N THR A 59 -17.06 -10.67 9.20
CA THR A 59 -17.47 -9.44 8.49
C THR A 59 -16.26 -8.56 8.17
N LEU A 60 -15.30 -8.45 9.08
CA LEU A 60 -14.06 -7.71 8.85
C LEU A 60 -13.18 -8.37 7.78
N PHE A 61 -13.11 -9.71 7.73
CA PHE A 61 -12.44 -10.40 6.62
C PHE A 61 -13.10 -10.08 5.27
N ASP A 62 -14.42 -10.06 5.20
CA ASP A 62 -15.15 -9.70 3.97
C ASP A 62 -14.84 -8.24 3.54
N ARG A 63 -14.86 -7.30 4.49
CA ARG A 63 -14.53 -5.89 4.21
C ARG A 63 -13.09 -5.72 3.74
N LYS A 64 -12.14 -6.40 4.39
CA LYS A 64 -10.72 -6.38 4.04
C LYS A 64 -10.49 -6.94 2.63
N ALA A 65 -11.12 -8.06 2.30
CA ALA A 65 -11.05 -8.66 0.97
C ALA A 65 -11.63 -7.73 -0.11
N ALA A 66 -12.80 -7.13 0.14
CA ALA A 66 -13.42 -6.18 -0.80
C ALA A 66 -12.56 -4.91 -1.00
N ASN A 67 -11.88 -4.44 0.05
CA ASN A 67 -10.95 -3.32 -0.02
C ASN A 67 -9.74 -3.62 -0.92
N LEU A 68 -9.14 -4.81 -0.78
CA LEU A 68 -8.02 -5.26 -1.62
C LEU A 68 -8.44 -5.48 -3.09
N ASP A 69 -9.64 -6.02 -3.33
CA ASP A 69 -10.21 -6.17 -4.68
C ASP A 69 -10.42 -4.81 -5.36
N ALA A 70 -10.95 -3.83 -4.63
CA ALA A 70 -11.08 -2.46 -5.12
C ALA A 70 -9.72 -1.84 -5.47
N ALA A 71 -8.71 -2.02 -4.60
CA ALA A 71 -7.34 -1.55 -4.86
C ALA A 71 -6.73 -2.20 -6.11
N GLY A 72 -6.91 -3.52 -6.28
CA GLY A 72 -6.46 -4.25 -7.45
C GLY A 72 -7.16 -3.79 -8.74
N THR A 73 -8.46 -3.50 -8.66
CA THR A 73 -9.24 -2.97 -9.79
C THR A 73 -8.77 -1.58 -10.22
N LEU A 74 -8.43 -0.71 -9.26
CA LEU A 74 -7.84 0.61 -9.56
C LEU A 74 -6.53 0.46 -10.34
N LEU A 75 -5.62 -0.42 -9.89
CA LEU A 75 -4.36 -0.68 -10.57
C LEU A 75 -4.57 -1.25 -11.98
N ALA A 76 -5.46 -2.24 -12.13
CA ALA A 76 -5.74 -2.84 -13.43
C ALA A 76 -6.31 -1.80 -14.42
N THR A 77 -7.18 -0.92 -13.95
CA THR A 77 -7.79 0.14 -14.77
C THR A 77 -6.73 1.12 -15.26
N VAL A 78 -5.92 1.69 -14.37
CA VAL A 78 -4.89 2.65 -14.76
C VAL A 78 -3.81 2.01 -15.64
N THR A 79 -3.47 0.74 -15.40
CA THR A 79 -2.53 0.01 -16.26
C THR A 79 -3.07 -0.11 -17.67
N ALA A 80 -4.34 -0.47 -17.86
CA ALA A 80 -4.96 -0.55 -19.17
C ALA A 80 -5.06 0.81 -19.87
N GLU A 81 -5.37 1.88 -19.13
CA GLU A 81 -5.39 3.25 -19.66
C GLU A 81 -4.00 3.71 -20.14
N TYR A 82 -2.96 3.38 -19.38
CA TYR A 82 -1.59 3.75 -19.73
C TYR A 82 -1.04 2.91 -20.89
N ASP A 83 -1.46 1.65 -21.00
CA ASP A 83 -1.21 0.80 -22.18
C ASP A 83 -1.79 1.43 -23.45
N ALA A 84 -3.01 1.95 -23.38
CA ALA A 84 -3.69 2.54 -24.52
C ALA A 84 -3.16 3.94 -24.89
N SER A 85 -2.73 4.73 -23.91
CA SER A 85 -2.32 6.13 -24.10
C SER A 85 -0.83 6.33 -24.39
N GLY A 86 0.00 5.30 -24.19
CA GLY A 86 1.45 5.42 -24.30
C GLY A 86 2.10 6.16 -23.12
N MET A 87 1.37 6.34 -22.01
CA MET A 87 1.83 7.06 -20.83
C MET A 87 3.10 6.47 -20.22
N TRP A 88 3.36 5.17 -20.39
CA TRP A 88 4.57 4.52 -19.89
C TRP A 88 5.85 5.19 -20.36
N ALA A 89 5.96 5.51 -21.65
CA ALA A 89 7.16 6.15 -22.19
C ALA A 89 7.40 7.54 -21.58
N VAL A 90 6.31 8.29 -21.33
CA VAL A 90 6.36 9.61 -20.69
C VAL A 90 6.82 9.49 -19.23
N LEU A 91 6.29 8.49 -18.51
CA LEU A 91 6.65 8.25 -17.11
C LEU A 91 8.08 7.72 -16.98
N ASP A 92 8.55 6.88 -17.90
CA ASP A 92 9.93 6.38 -17.93
C ASP A 92 10.92 7.52 -18.19
N GLU A 93 10.63 8.43 -19.13
CA GLU A 93 11.44 9.64 -19.36
C GLU A 93 11.50 10.53 -18.12
N ARG A 94 10.38 10.66 -17.40
CA ARG A 94 10.33 11.42 -16.14
C ARG A 94 11.12 10.71 -15.04
N ALA A 95 10.98 9.40 -14.90
CA ALA A 95 11.75 8.61 -13.95
C ALA A 95 13.25 8.76 -14.18
N SER A 96 13.72 8.71 -15.43
CA SER A 96 15.14 8.86 -15.76
C SER A 96 15.69 10.26 -15.47
N ARG A 97 14.84 11.29 -15.38
CA ARG A 97 15.20 12.68 -15.04
C ARG A 97 14.98 13.03 -13.56
N LEU A 98 14.37 12.15 -12.79
CA LEU A 98 14.12 12.37 -11.38
C LEU A 98 15.45 12.35 -10.60
N ASP A 99 15.79 13.46 -9.95
CA ASP A 99 16.88 13.53 -8.99
C ASP A 99 16.38 12.97 -7.65
N VAL A 100 16.61 11.66 -7.47
CA VAL A 100 16.16 10.92 -6.28
C VAL A 100 16.73 11.54 -5.01
N ALA A 101 17.96 12.05 -5.02
CA ALA A 101 18.58 12.64 -3.83
C ALA A 101 17.88 13.97 -3.45
N ASP A 102 17.64 14.83 -4.44
CA ASP A 102 16.96 16.12 -4.26
C ASP A 102 15.53 15.95 -3.74
N VAL A 103 14.76 15.04 -4.35
CA VAL A 103 13.37 14.79 -3.96
C VAL A 103 13.29 14.10 -2.60
N SER A 104 14.20 13.17 -2.30
CA SER A 104 14.26 12.48 -1.00
C SER A 104 14.60 13.43 0.15
N GLU A 105 15.58 14.32 -0.03
CA GLU A 105 15.94 15.34 0.97
C GLU A 105 14.71 16.16 1.37
N ARG A 106 13.92 16.58 0.38
CA ARG A 106 12.77 17.43 0.63
C ARG A 106 11.62 16.69 1.33
N TRP A 107 11.33 15.45 0.91
CA TRP A 107 10.32 14.60 1.54
C TRP A 107 10.67 14.20 2.97
N ALA A 108 11.97 14.02 3.27
CA ALA A 108 12.44 13.67 4.61
C ALA A 108 12.07 14.71 5.67
N GLN A 109 11.97 16.00 5.31
CA GLN A 109 11.63 17.08 6.24
C GLN A 109 10.21 16.94 6.84
N GLY A 110 9.30 16.25 6.15
CA GLY A 110 7.93 16.04 6.61
C GLY A 110 7.71 14.75 7.39
N LEU A 111 8.74 13.91 7.55
CA LEU A 111 8.64 12.61 8.22
C LEU A 111 9.07 12.74 9.69
N VAL A 112 8.37 12.03 10.58
CA VAL A 112 8.79 11.89 11.98
C VAL A 112 10.12 11.12 12.05
N HIS A 113 11.00 11.53 12.96
CA HIS A 113 12.31 10.89 13.17
C HIS A 113 12.18 9.50 13.82
N HIS A 114 11.82 8.49 13.02
CA HIS A 114 12.05 7.10 13.39
C HIS A 114 13.55 6.77 13.21
N PRO A 115 14.21 6.05 14.16
CA PRO A 115 15.63 5.72 14.05
C PRO A 115 16.01 4.98 12.77
N PHE A 116 15.07 4.22 12.21
CA PHE A 116 15.16 3.62 10.89
C PHE A 116 14.10 4.25 9.96
N PRO A 117 14.46 5.16 9.03
CA PRO A 117 13.50 5.96 8.28
C PRO A 117 12.87 5.15 7.13
N ILE A 118 12.12 4.10 7.46
CA ILE A 118 11.59 3.11 6.51
C ILE A 118 10.80 3.76 5.37
N ALA A 119 9.93 4.74 5.67
CA ALA A 119 9.18 5.48 4.66
C ALA A 119 10.09 6.17 3.62
N LEU A 120 11.18 6.79 4.07
CA LEU A 120 12.14 7.43 3.15
C LEU A 120 12.90 6.38 2.33
N ARG A 121 13.35 5.29 2.97
CA ARG A 121 14.05 4.19 2.28
C ARG A 121 13.18 3.54 1.22
N SER A 122 11.87 3.41 1.46
CA SER A 122 10.95 2.86 0.48
C SER A 122 10.71 3.81 -0.70
N LEU A 123 10.68 5.13 -0.47
CA LEU A 123 10.63 6.11 -1.58
C LEU A 123 11.89 6.02 -2.44
N GLU A 124 13.07 6.05 -1.81
CA GLU A 124 14.36 5.92 -2.49
C GLU A 124 14.44 4.62 -3.31
N PHE A 125 14.03 3.49 -2.71
CA PHE A 125 13.98 2.20 -3.36
C PHE A 125 13.04 2.23 -4.58
N ASN A 126 11.81 2.72 -4.43
CA ASN A 126 10.83 2.72 -5.51
C ASN A 126 11.25 3.61 -6.68
N TRP A 127 11.81 4.79 -6.41
CA TRP A 127 12.31 5.67 -7.47
C TRP A 127 13.50 5.05 -8.20
N GLY A 128 14.46 4.45 -7.46
CA GLY A 128 15.57 3.72 -8.06
C GLY A 128 15.10 2.52 -8.89
N TYR A 129 14.13 1.76 -8.37
CA TYR A 129 13.52 0.62 -9.07
C TYR A 129 12.88 1.05 -10.40
N MET A 130 12.14 2.15 -10.41
CA MET A 130 11.57 2.70 -11.65
C MET A 130 12.63 3.20 -12.64
N GLN A 131 13.74 3.75 -12.15
CA GLN A 131 14.86 4.15 -13.01
C GLN A 131 15.55 2.95 -13.66
N GLU A 132 15.66 1.83 -12.94
CA GLU A 132 16.32 0.62 -13.43
C GLU A 132 15.41 -0.25 -14.33
N HIS A 133 14.13 -0.38 -13.96
CA HIS A 133 13.22 -1.37 -14.55
C HIS A 133 12.04 -0.74 -15.30
N GLY A 134 11.88 0.58 -15.23
CA GLY A 134 10.74 1.30 -15.79
C GLY A 134 9.55 1.38 -14.84
N VAL A 135 8.67 2.35 -15.10
CA VAL A 135 7.51 2.65 -14.27
C VAL A 135 6.44 1.56 -14.37
N ARG A 136 6.30 0.91 -15.53
CA ARG A 136 5.39 -0.23 -15.68
C ARG A 136 5.74 -1.37 -14.71
N ALA A 137 7.02 -1.70 -14.56
CA ALA A 137 7.48 -2.76 -13.66
C ALA A 137 7.11 -2.44 -12.20
N PHE A 138 7.14 -1.17 -11.80
CA PHE A 138 6.67 -0.74 -10.48
C PHE A 138 5.15 -0.97 -10.29
N TYR A 139 4.33 -0.74 -11.31
CA TYR A 139 2.89 -1.04 -11.24
C TYR A 139 2.65 -2.55 -11.14
N GLU A 140 3.39 -3.35 -11.89
CA GLU A 140 3.30 -4.82 -11.83
C GLU A 140 3.74 -5.36 -10.47
N MET A 141 4.82 -4.83 -9.90
CA MET A 141 5.26 -5.15 -8.53
C MET A 141 4.19 -4.77 -7.51
N THR A 142 3.58 -3.59 -7.66
CA THR A 142 2.51 -3.12 -6.75
C THR A 142 1.26 -3.99 -6.87
N ALA A 143 0.86 -4.38 -8.09
CA ALA A 143 -0.27 -5.29 -8.32
C ALA A 143 0.00 -6.67 -7.70
N ARG A 144 1.23 -7.17 -7.82
CA ARG A 144 1.64 -8.42 -7.18
C ARG A 144 1.54 -8.33 -5.66
N TYR A 145 2.00 -7.21 -5.09
CA TYR A 145 1.90 -6.96 -3.65
C TYR A 145 0.46 -6.99 -3.14
N VAL A 146 -0.49 -6.35 -3.85
CA VAL A 146 -1.92 -6.40 -3.49
C VAL A 146 -2.47 -7.83 -3.58
N ALA A 147 -2.08 -8.60 -4.60
CA ALA A 147 -2.49 -9.99 -4.74
C ALA A 147 -1.97 -10.86 -3.58
N ASP A 148 -0.71 -10.68 -3.17
CA ASP A 148 -0.12 -11.41 -2.05
C ASP A 148 -0.83 -11.04 -0.71
N LEU A 149 -1.23 -9.79 -0.51
CA LEU A 149 -2.06 -9.38 0.64
C LEU A 149 -3.45 -10.05 0.64
N ALA A 150 -4.07 -10.18 -0.54
CA ALA A 150 -5.37 -10.84 -0.67
C ALA A 150 -5.27 -12.36 -0.40
N GLU A 151 -4.22 -13.00 -0.87
CA GLU A 151 -3.92 -14.41 -0.56
C GLU A 151 -3.70 -14.59 0.95
N ASN A 152 -2.91 -13.72 1.57
CA ASN A 152 -2.66 -13.76 3.00
C ASN A 152 -3.94 -13.51 3.83
N THR A 153 -4.82 -12.61 3.38
CA THR A 153 -6.15 -12.40 4.00
C THR A 153 -7.00 -13.65 3.94
N THR A 154 -7.00 -14.34 2.80
CA THR A 154 -7.72 -15.62 2.63
C THR A 154 -7.15 -16.70 3.55
N ARG A 155 -5.82 -16.80 3.64
CA ARG A 155 -5.12 -17.72 4.54
C ARG A 155 -5.49 -17.46 6.00
N TRP A 156 -5.51 -16.19 6.42
CA TRP A 156 -5.85 -15.81 7.79
C TRP A 156 -7.30 -16.15 8.13
N ARG A 157 -8.25 -15.88 7.21
CA ARG A 157 -9.64 -16.28 7.40
C ARG A 157 -9.78 -17.79 7.58
N ALA A 158 -9.17 -18.58 6.70
CA ALA A 158 -9.23 -20.03 6.77
C ALA A 158 -8.66 -20.57 8.09
N ALA A 159 -7.56 -19.99 8.57
CA ALA A 159 -7.01 -20.32 9.88
C ALA A 159 -8.00 -20.01 10.99
N PHE A 160 -8.59 -18.80 11.02
CA PHE A 160 -9.57 -18.42 12.03
C PHE A 160 -10.82 -19.32 12.02
N GLU A 161 -11.35 -19.65 10.85
CA GLU A 161 -12.48 -20.58 10.71
C GLU A 161 -12.14 -21.99 11.23
N ALA A 162 -10.91 -22.47 10.97
CA ALA A 162 -10.42 -23.72 11.54
C ALA A 162 -10.25 -23.65 13.06
N GLU A 163 -9.78 -22.52 13.62
CA GLU A 163 -9.73 -22.31 15.07
C GLU A 163 -11.12 -22.44 15.68
N ARG A 164 -12.14 -21.83 15.07
CA ARG A 164 -13.54 -21.91 15.53
C ARG A 164 -14.08 -23.34 15.48
N ALA A 165 -13.80 -24.07 14.41
CA ALA A 165 -14.31 -25.42 14.22
C ALA A 165 -13.66 -26.45 15.15
N THR A 166 -12.37 -26.27 15.47
CA THR A 166 -11.57 -27.28 16.16
C THR A 166 -11.20 -26.92 17.59
N GLY A 167 -11.26 -25.64 17.95
CA GLY A 167 -10.74 -25.11 19.21
C GLY A 167 -9.21 -25.01 19.27
N VAL A 168 -8.49 -25.35 18.20
CA VAL A 168 -7.02 -25.27 18.14
C VAL A 168 -6.59 -23.92 17.57
N ILE A 169 -5.87 -23.12 18.36
CA ILE A 169 -5.43 -21.77 17.97
C ILE A 169 -4.16 -21.84 17.10
N ASP A 170 -4.21 -21.24 15.91
CA ASP A 170 -3.08 -21.00 15.02
C ASP A 170 -2.51 -19.59 15.24
N ARG A 171 -1.63 -19.50 16.24
CA ARG A 171 -0.95 -18.25 16.59
C ARG A 171 0.04 -17.79 15.52
N ILE A 172 0.60 -18.73 14.74
CA ILE A 172 1.62 -18.40 13.74
C ILE A 172 0.95 -17.67 12.58
N THR A 173 -0.10 -18.24 12.01
CA THR A 173 -0.82 -17.60 10.91
C THR A 173 -1.39 -16.25 11.33
N THR A 174 -1.90 -16.13 12.56
CA THR A 174 -2.39 -14.84 13.09
C THR A 174 -1.28 -13.78 13.10
N VAL A 175 -0.10 -14.10 13.66
CA VAL A 175 1.01 -13.15 13.77
C VAL A 175 1.60 -12.81 12.39
N GLU A 176 1.78 -13.80 11.52
CA GLU A 176 2.28 -13.56 10.17
C GLU A 176 1.34 -12.67 9.36
N ALA A 177 0.02 -12.92 9.46
CA ALA A 177 -0.96 -12.16 8.70
C ALA A 177 -1.13 -10.72 9.21
N ASP A 178 -1.07 -10.55 10.53
CA ASP A 178 -1.02 -9.25 11.20
C ASP A 178 0.22 -8.46 10.77
N LEU A 179 1.42 -9.04 10.89
CA LEU A 179 2.67 -8.40 10.49
C LEU A 179 2.69 -8.01 9.00
N ALA A 180 2.26 -8.90 8.10
CA ALA A 180 2.19 -8.58 6.67
C ALA A 180 1.24 -7.40 6.39
N SER A 181 0.16 -7.28 7.18
CA SER A 181 -0.77 -6.16 7.08
C SER A 181 -0.28 -4.89 7.78
N GLU A 182 0.58 -4.99 8.79
CA GLU A 182 1.25 -3.86 9.46
C GLU A 182 2.45 -3.31 8.66
N GLU A 183 3.05 -4.12 7.78
CA GLU A 183 4.03 -3.64 6.79
C GLU A 183 3.36 -2.76 5.71
N ALA A 184 2.12 -3.06 5.31
CA ALA A 184 1.35 -2.24 4.36
C ALA A 184 1.23 -0.75 4.73
N PRO A 185 0.86 -0.33 5.97
CA PRO A 185 0.78 1.06 6.40
C PRO A 185 2.13 1.72 6.62
N MET A 186 3.21 0.98 6.91
CA MET A 186 4.56 1.56 6.86
C MET A 186 4.92 2.04 5.45
N HIS A 187 4.14 1.62 4.45
CA HIS A 187 4.21 2.05 3.06
C HIS A 187 2.91 2.66 2.52
N CYS A 188 1.87 2.88 3.35
CA CYS A 188 0.67 3.58 2.89
C CYS A 188 1.08 5.02 2.54
N ASP A 189 0.57 5.50 1.41
CA ASP A 189 1.01 6.72 0.74
C ASP A 189 2.39 6.70 0.07
N ILE A 190 3.23 5.67 0.25
CA ILE A 190 4.52 5.64 -0.45
C ILE A 190 4.29 5.53 -1.96
N CYS A 191 3.45 4.61 -2.41
CA CYS A 191 3.17 4.45 -3.84
C CYS A 191 2.57 5.73 -4.46
N LYS A 192 1.65 6.40 -3.75
CA LYS A 192 1.05 7.65 -4.24
C LYS A 192 2.08 8.78 -4.30
N LYS A 193 2.95 8.91 -3.30
CA LYS A 193 4.05 9.89 -3.29
C LYS A 193 5.06 9.62 -4.40
N THR A 194 5.43 8.34 -4.57
CA THR A 194 6.35 7.88 -5.60
C THR A 194 5.89 8.29 -7.00
N ILE A 195 4.64 8.00 -7.37
CA ILE A 195 4.11 8.34 -8.69
C ILE A 195 3.78 9.83 -8.82
N THR A 196 3.30 10.49 -7.77
CA THR A 196 3.03 11.94 -7.81
C THR A 196 4.28 12.74 -8.15
N ALA A 197 5.44 12.33 -7.62
CA ALA A 197 6.72 12.95 -7.95
C ALA A 197 7.02 12.92 -9.46
N LEU A 198 6.68 11.82 -10.15
CA LEU A 198 6.83 11.72 -11.60
C LEU A 198 5.77 12.56 -12.33
N LEU A 199 4.51 12.48 -11.90
CA LEU A 199 3.41 13.19 -12.57
C LEU A 199 3.58 14.71 -12.52
N TYR A 200 4.18 15.25 -11.45
CA TYR A 200 4.41 16.70 -11.26
C TYR A 200 5.85 17.14 -11.54
N LEU A 201 6.68 16.27 -12.11
CA LEU A 201 8.09 16.57 -12.36
C LEU A 201 8.31 17.83 -13.21
N ASP A 202 7.45 18.03 -14.21
CA ASP A 202 7.58 19.10 -15.19
C ASP A 202 6.74 20.36 -14.86
N GLY A 203 5.76 20.28 -13.95
CA GLY A 203 4.87 21.38 -13.57
C GLY A 203 3.39 21.00 -13.47
#